data_AF-A0A1X0P4J4-F1
#
_entry.id   AF-A0A1X0P4J4-F1
#
_cell.length_a   1.000
_cell.length_b   1.000
_cell.length_c   1.000
_cell.angle_alpha   90.00
_cell.angle_beta   90.00
_cell.angle_gamma   90.00
#
_symmetry.space_group_name_H-M   'P 1'
#
loop_
_entity.id
_entity.type
_entity.pdbx_description
1 polymer ?
#
loop_
_entity_poly.entity_id
_entity_poly.type
_entity_poly.pdbx_seq_one_letter_code
_entity_poly.pdbx_strand_id
1 'polypeptide(L)'
;MRRTAALLTATPERFTILGTTHQRPRRSGFGRNNKMRSKPSDNVAWYDKGPVEWLPRPVRLTPNHNDQLRQWMMRATLDGNTDAFQHIRELHREWSQHPLMPVLGDVEPKFPLNLFKQNHKAKKRFLIRWHKANTPVNWLWMPRGPTVLTPLHRTNPAQYPENWKQMVRRKATAERQQQ
;
A
#
# COMPACT_ATOMS: atom_id res chain seq x y z
N MET A 1 27.56 -30.62 49.70
CA MET A 1 26.83 -30.72 48.41
C MET A 1 25.62 -31.65 48.58
N ARG A 2 24.39 -31.12 48.70
CA ARG A 2 23.18 -31.94 48.73
C ARG A 2 22.73 -32.20 47.29
N ARG A 3 22.98 -33.42 46.79
CA ARG A 3 22.43 -33.89 45.51
C ARG A 3 21.00 -34.36 45.75
N THR A 4 20.02 -33.66 45.20
CA THR A 4 18.64 -34.15 45.09
C THR A 4 18.62 -35.25 44.04
N ALA A 5 18.66 -36.51 44.48
CA ALA A 5 18.43 -37.65 43.62
C ALA A 5 16.95 -37.64 43.21
N ALA A 6 16.66 -37.25 41.97
CA ALA A 6 15.35 -37.48 41.38
C ALA A 6 15.18 -39.00 41.26
N LEU A 7 14.30 -39.58 42.09
CA LEU A 7 13.89 -40.98 41.97
C LEU A 7 13.17 -41.14 40.62
N LEU A 8 13.83 -41.78 39.66
CA LEU A 8 13.23 -42.21 38.41
C LEU A 8 12.37 -43.45 38.70
N THR A 9 11.11 -43.25 39.07
CA THR A 9 10.12 -44.32 39.16
C THR A 9 9.51 -44.61 37.79
N ALA A 10 9.16 -45.87 37.53
CA ALA A 10 8.54 -46.27 36.26
C ALA A 10 7.16 -45.62 36.11
N THR A 11 6.86 -45.06 34.93
CA THR A 11 5.50 -44.59 34.60
C THR A 11 4.52 -45.76 34.70
N PRO A 12 3.44 -45.66 35.50
CA PRO A 12 2.49 -46.74 35.68
C PRO A 12 1.72 -46.98 34.37
N GLU A 13 1.24 -48.22 34.18
CA GLU A 13 0.49 -48.59 32.98
C GLU A 13 -0.83 -47.81 32.81
N ARG A 14 -1.45 -47.40 33.93
CA ARG A 14 -2.73 -46.69 33.96
C ARG A 14 -2.76 -45.67 35.08
N PHE A 15 -3.53 -44.61 34.87
CA PHE A 15 -3.85 -43.65 35.91
C PHE A 15 -5.34 -43.71 36.24
N THR A 16 -5.69 -43.97 37.50
CA THR A 16 -7.09 -44.15 37.96
C THR A 16 -7.88 -42.85 38.03
N ILE A 17 -7.20 -41.73 38.32
CA ILE A 17 -7.83 -40.40 38.49
C ILE A 17 -7.44 -39.44 37.36
N LEU A 18 -6.31 -39.69 36.68
CA LEU A 18 -5.89 -38.86 35.55
C LEU A 18 -6.60 -39.32 34.27
N GLY A 19 -7.37 -38.42 33.65
CA GLY A 19 -8.10 -38.70 32.40
C GLY A 19 -9.56 -39.12 32.58
N THR A 20 -10.03 -39.33 33.81
CA THR A 20 -11.44 -39.59 34.13
C THR A 20 -12.28 -38.31 34.21
N THR A 21 -11.65 -37.14 34.32
CA THR A 21 -12.34 -35.84 34.32
C THR A 21 -12.88 -35.49 32.94
N HIS A 22 -14.02 -34.79 32.90
CA HIS A 22 -14.64 -34.37 31.65
C HIS A 22 -13.69 -33.48 30.84
N GLN A 23 -13.44 -33.87 29.59
CA GLN A 23 -12.51 -33.17 28.71
C GLN A 23 -12.96 -31.73 28.45
N ARG A 24 -12.00 -30.81 28.39
CA ARG A 24 -12.31 -29.40 28.06
C ARG A 24 -12.79 -29.30 26.60
N PRO A 25 -13.87 -28.55 26.32
CA PRO A 25 -14.36 -28.43 24.96
C PRO A 25 -13.37 -27.67 24.09
N ARG A 26 -13.25 -28.07 22.81
CA ARG A 26 -12.50 -27.32 21.81
C ARG A 26 -13.27 -26.04 21.45
N ARG A 27 -12.53 -24.96 21.19
CA ARG A 27 -13.14 -23.71 20.69
C ARG A 27 -13.71 -23.92 19.29
N SER A 28 -14.87 -23.33 19.02
CA SER A 28 -15.52 -23.33 17.70
C SER A 28 -15.22 -22.09 16.85
N GLY A 29 -14.71 -21.02 17.47
CA GLY A 29 -14.38 -19.77 16.79
C GLY A 29 -13.15 -19.08 17.39
N PHE A 30 -12.92 -17.86 16.90
CA PHE A 30 -11.71 -17.08 17.17
C PHE A 30 -12.04 -15.69 17.73
N GLY A 31 -11.00 -14.91 18.07
CA GLY A 31 -11.14 -13.51 18.48
C GLY A 31 -11.95 -13.31 19.76
N ARG A 32 -12.68 -12.20 19.85
CA ARG A 32 -13.44 -11.83 21.05
C ARG A 32 -14.40 -12.95 21.45
N ASN A 33 -14.26 -13.44 22.68
CA ASN A 33 -15.04 -14.53 23.28
C ASN A 33 -14.98 -15.85 22.49
N ASN A 34 -13.99 -16.06 21.61
CA ASN A 34 -13.88 -17.24 20.74
C ASN A 34 -15.12 -17.48 19.85
N LYS A 35 -15.84 -16.42 19.47
CA LYS A 35 -17.10 -16.52 18.69
C LYS A 35 -17.02 -15.92 17.28
N MET A 36 -15.88 -15.38 16.86
CA MET A 36 -15.73 -14.86 15.50
C MET A 36 -15.50 -16.00 14.51
N ARG A 37 -16.26 -15.98 13.42
CA ARG A 37 -16.05 -16.86 12.25
C ARG A 37 -14.82 -16.41 11.47
N SER A 38 -14.07 -17.35 10.91
CA SER A 38 -13.04 -17.08 9.91
C SER A 38 -13.72 -16.82 8.56
N LYS A 39 -13.74 -15.56 8.13
CA LYS A 39 -14.30 -15.13 6.84
C LYS A 39 -13.52 -13.92 6.31
N PRO A 40 -13.62 -13.61 5.00
CA PRO A 40 -13.13 -12.34 4.48
C PRO A 40 -13.66 -11.17 5.30
N SER A 41 -12.77 -10.25 5.66
CA SER A 41 -13.07 -9.09 6.50
C SER A 41 -12.83 -7.79 5.74
N ASP A 42 -13.28 -6.67 6.30
CA ASP A 42 -13.07 -5.35 5.69
C ASP A 42 -11.55 -5.06 5.52
N ASN A 43 -10.69 -5.66 6.36
CA ASN A 43 -9.22 -5.53 6.34
C ASN A 43 -8.52 -6.36 5.24
N VAL A 44 -9.25 -7.12 4.43
CA VAL A 44 -8.67 -7.84 3.29
C VAL A 44 -8.21 -6.82 2.25
N ALA A 45 -6.97 -6.91 1.80
CA ALA A 45 -6.47 -6.03 0.74
C ALA A 45 -6.98 -6.50 -0.64
N TRP A 46 -7.20 -5.55 -1.53
CA TRP A 46 -7.45 -5.78 -2.95
C TRP A 46 -6.15 -5.48 -3.72
N TYR A 47 -5.67 -6.47 -4.47
CA TYR A 47 -4.39 -6.43 -5.19
C TYR A 47 -4.57 -6.23 -6.71
N ASP A 48 -5.82 -6.10 -7.16
CA ASP A 48 -6.26 -6.04 -8.54
C ASP A 48 -6.54 -4.61 -9.04
N LYS A 49 -6.36 -3.58 -8.19
CA LYS A 49 -6.83 -2.21 -8.43
C LYS A 49 -5.73 -1.15 -8.37
N GLY A 50 -4.75 -1.30 -9.25
CA GLY A 50 -3.61 -0.38 -9.38
C GLY A 50 -2.35 -0.87 -8.66
N PRO A 51 -1.29 -0.04 -8.61
CA PRO A 51 0.02 -0.47 -8.13
C PRO A 51 0.10 -0.65 -6.61
N VAL A 52 -0.78 -0.01 -5.84
CA VAL A 52 -0.82 -0.10 -4.38
C VAL A 52 -2.02 -0.96 -3.97
N GLU A 53 -1.82 -1.90 -3.04
CA GLU A 53 -2.95 -2.67 -2.52
C GLU A 53 -3.94 -1.78 -1.77
N TRP A 54 -5.24 -2.10 -1.85
CA TRP A 54 -6.28 -1.23 -1.29
C TRP A 54 -7.14 -1.91 -0.21
N LEU A 55 -7.33 -1.32 0.98
CA LEU A 55 -6.66 -0.12 1.50
C LEU A 55 -5.17 -0.38 1.76
N PRO A 56 -4.30 0.65 1.65
CA PRO A 56 -2.86 0.46 1.80
C PRO A 56 -2.53 -0.01 3.21
N ARG A 57 -1.61 -0.97 3.32
CA ARG A 57 -1.11 -1.38 4.63
C ARG A 57 -0.23 -0.28 5.23
N PRO A 58 -0.02 -0.28 6.56
CA PRO A 58 0.92 0.66 7.17
C PRO A 58 2.34 0.47 6.61
N VAL A 59 2.91 1.51 6.01
CA VAL A 59 4.28 1.57 5.49
C VAL A 59 5.07 2.62 6.27
N ARG A 60 6.34 2.35 6.57
CA ARG A 60 7.23 3.29 7.28
C ARG A 60 8.49 3.54 6.47
N LEU A 61 8.65 4.75 5.96
CA LEU A 61 9.90 5.23 5.39
C LEU A 61 10.80 5.73 6.52
N THR A 62 12.04 5.26 6.57
CA THR A 62 13.00 5.57 7.65
C THR A 62 14.24 6.26 7.10
N PRO A 63 15.03 6.95 7.93
CA PRO A 63 16.28 7.56 7.48
C PRO A 63 17.25 6.56 6.82
N ASN A 64 17.31 5.33 7.32
CA ASN A 64 18.12 4.25 6.71
C ASN A 64 17.70 3.98 5.25
N HIS A 65 16.40 4.00 4.96
CA HIS A 65 15.90 3.85 3.58
C HIS A 65 16.32 5.02 2.69
N ASN A 66 16.41 6.24 3.23
CA ASN A 66 16.87 7.41 2.48
C ASN A 66 18.36 7.32 2.15
N ASP A 67 19.18 6.84 3.07
CA ASP A 67 20.61 6.67 2.81
C ASP A 67 20.88 5.56 1.80
N GLN A 68 20.15 4.44 1.89
CA GLN A 68 20.17 3.40 0.86
C GLN A 68 19.70 3.92 -0.50
N LEU A 69 18.63 4.73 -0.53
CA LEU A 69 18.13 5.34 -1.77
C LEU A 69 19.17 6.28 -2.38
N ARG A 70 19.84 7.11 -1.58
CA ARG A 70 20.91 8.01 -2.04
C ARG A 70 22.08 7.24 -2.66
N GLN A 71 22.53 6.18 -1.99
CA GLN A 71 23.60 5.32 -2.50
C GLN A 71 23.19 4.63 -3.81
N TRP A 72 21.97 4.11 -3.87
CA TRP A 72 21.41 3.53 -5.08
C TRP A 72 21.35 4.54 -6.23
N MET A 73 20.85 5.75 -5.99
CA MET A 73 20.78 6.82 -6.99
C MET A 73 22.16 7.22 -7.51
N MET A 74 23.15 7.35 -6.61
CA MET A 74 24.53 7.64 -6.99
C MET A 74 25.07 6.53 -7.90
N ARG A 75 24.93 5.26 -7.50
CA ARG A 75 25.43 4.13 -8.30
C ARG A 75 24.74 4.04 -9.66
N ALA A 76 23.41 4.17 -9.71
CA ALA A 76 22.65 4.15 -10.95
C ALA A 76 23.06 5.29 -11.90
N THR A 77 23.38 6.48 -11.36
CA THR A 77 23.85 7.61 -12.15
C THR A 77 25.24 7.36 -12.74
N LEU A 78 26.17 6.81 -11.94
CA LEU A 78 27.54 6.50 -12.39
C LEU A 78 27.57 5.37 -13.42
N ASP A 79 26.70 4.38 -13.27
CA ASP A 79 26.56 3.27 -14.23
C ASP A 79 25.76 3.66 -15.50
N GLY A 80 25.21 4.89 -15.55
CA GLY A 80 24.44 5.39 -16.68
C GLY A 80 23.06 4.72 -16.85
N ASN A 81 22.52 4.09 -15.81
CA ASN A 81 21.21 3.45 -15.84
C ASN A 81 20.09 4.48 -15.69
N THR A 82 19.50 4.88 -16.81
CA THR A 82 18.43 5.89 -16.86
C THR A 82 17.01 5.32 -16.81
N ASP A 83 16.83 4.02 -16.99
CA ASP A 83 15.51 3.39 -17.14
C ASP A 83 14.69 3.48 -15.85
N ALA A 84 15.33 3.22 -14.71
CA ALA A 84 14.67 3.33 -13.40
C ALA A 84 14.24 4.78 -13.10
N PHE A 85 15.08 5.77 -13.45
CA PHE A 85 14.72 7.18 -13.31
C PHE A 85 13.54 7.55 -14.21
N GLN A 86 13.53 7.04 -15.45
CA GLN A 86 12.44 7.26 -16.39
C GLN A 86 11.12 6.68 -15.87
N HIS A 87 11.13 5.46 -15.36
CA HIS A 87 9.95 4.83 -14.77
C HIS A 87 9.41 5.63 -13.55
N ILE A 88 10.29 6.08 -12.65
CA ILE A 88 9.92 6.90 -11.50
C ILE A 88 9.28 8.22 -11.96
N ARG A 89 9.83 8.86 -12.99
CA ARG A 89 9.29 10.12 -13.55
C ARG A 89 7.93 9.91 -14.21
N GLU A 90 7.72 8.78 -14.88
CA GLU A 90 6.43 8.42 -15.49
C GLU A 90 5.36 8.23 -14.43
N LEU A 91 5.65 7.45 -13.38
CA LEU A 91 4.76 7.28 -12.23
C LEU A 91 4.45 8.61 -11.56
N HIS A 92 5.47 9.44 -11.32
CA HIS A 92 5.27 10.76 -10.74
C HIS A 92 4.35 11.61 -11.62
N ARG A 93 4.66 11.73 -12.92
CA ARG A 93 3.87 12.53 -13.86
C ARG A 93 2.41 12.09 -13.94
N GLU A 94 2.14 10.79 -13.96
CA GLU A 94 0.78 10.27 -14.00
C GLU A 94 0.01 10.65 -12.72
N TRP A 95 0.60 10.39 -11.54
CA TRP A 95 -0.12 10.47 -10.27
C TRP A 95 0.02 11.79 -9.51
N SER A 96 0.75 12.77 -10.04
CA SER A 96 0.98 14.08 -9.41
C SER A 96 0.20 15.25 -10.03
N GLN A 97 -0.77 14.98 -10.91
CA GLN A 97 -1.57 16.05 -11.51
C GLN A 97 -2.41 16.79 -10.47
N HIS A 98 -2.63 18.09 -10.70
CA HIS A 98 -3.47 18.90 -9.81
C HIS A 98 -4.92 18.39 -9.88
N PRO A 99 -5.55 18.03 -8.75
CA PRO A 99 -6.95 17.61 -8.74
C PRO A 99 -7.92 18.72 -9.18
N LEU A 100 -8.97 18.35 -9.90
CA LEU A 100 -10.02 19.27 -10.31
C LEU A 100 -10.86 19.71 -9.10
N MET A 101 -11.31 20.96 -9.13
CA MET A 101 -12.23 21.48 -8.11
C MET A 101 -13.57 20.75 -8.20
N PRO A 102 -14.13 20.23 -7.08
CA PRO A 102 -15.42 19.58 -7.09
C PRO A 102 -16.55 20.57 -7.38
N VAL A 103 -17.64 20.07 -7.95
CA VAL A 103 -18.86 20.85 -8.18
C VAL A 103 -19.56 21.12 -6.85
N LEU A 104 -20.23 22.27 -6.72
CA LEU A 104 -21.04 22.57 -5.54
C LEU A 104 -22.06 21.46 -5.27
N GLY A 105 -22.07 20.95 -4.03
CA GLY A 105 -22.93 19.85 -3.60
C GLY A 105 -22.29 18.46 -3.69
N ASP A 106 -21.16 18.30 -4.38
CA ASP A 106 -20.39 17.06 -4.35
C ASP A 106 -19.59 16.94 -3.06
N VAL A 107 -20.00 16.05 -2.16
CA VAL A 107 -19.40 15.84 -0.85
C VAL A 107 -19.44 14.35 -0.50
N GLU A 108 -18.41 13.87 0.18
CA GLU A 108 -18.39 12.49 0.68
C GLU A 108 -19.57 12.22 1.65
N PRO A 109 -20.30 11.10 1.48
CA PRO A 109 -21.46 10.80 2.31
C PRO A 109 -21.04 10.51 3.76
N LYS A 110 -21.75 11.12 4.70
CA LYS A 110 -21.60 10.84 6.14
C LYS A 110 -22.43 9.62 6.54
N PHE A 111 -22.03 8.97 7.64
CA PHE A 111 -22.82 7.90 8.23
C PHE A 111 -24.13 8.46 8.82
N PRO A 112 -25.32 7.96 8.43
CA PRO A 112 -26.59 8.50 8.91
C PRO A 112 -26.74 8.38 10.43
N LEU A 113 -27.30 9.42 11.05
CA LEU A 113 -27.62 9.46 12.47
C LEU A 113 -28.84 8.56 12.77
N ASN A 114 -29.07 8.27 14.05
CA ASN A 114 -30.23 7.53 14.56
C ASN A 114 -30.43 6.09 14.02
N LEU A 115 -29.50 5.55 13.22
CA LEU A 115 -29.49 4.14 12.83
C LEU A 115 -28.91 3.22 13.91
N PHE A 116 -27.83 3.67 14.56
CA PHE A 116 -27.16 2.95 15.63
C PHE A 116 -26.72 3.93 16.72
N LYS A 117 -26.50 3.41 17.94
CA LYS A 117 -25.84 4.17 19.01
C LYS A 117 -24.45 4.62 18.55
N GLN A 118 -24.00 5.78 19.02
CA GLN A 118 -22.75 6.42 18.60
C GLN A 118 -21.50 5.52 18.73
N ASN A 119 -21.45 4.65 19.75
CA ASN A 119 -20.32 3.75 20.00
C ASN A 119 -20.36 2.44 19.18
N HIS A 120 -21.32 2.29 18.27
CA HIS A 120 -21.48 1.08 17.48
C HIS A 120 -20.44 0.95 16.35
N LYS A 121 -20.03 -0.28 16.03
CA LYS A 121 -19.02 -0.57 14.98
C LYS A 121 -19.46 -0.16 13.56
N ALA A 122 -20.76 0.05 13.33
CA ALA A 122 -21.32 0.37 12.02
C ALA A 122 -20.69 1.63 11.41
N LYS A 123 -20.45 2.66 12.23
CA LYS A 123 -19.85 3.93 11.77
C LYS A 123 -18.49 3.72 11.09
N LYS A 124 -17.60 2.96 11.72
CA LYS A 124 -16.26 2.66 11.17
C LYS A 124 -16.33 1.72 9.97
N ARG A 125 -17.24 0.73 9.99
CA ARG A 125 -17.44 -0.20 8.85
C ARG A 125 -17.93 0.52 7.60
N PHE A 126 -18.85 1.47 7.76
CA PHE A 126 -19.33 2.30 6.67
C PHE A 126 -18.16 3.05 6.00
N LEU A 127 -17.36 3.77 6.80
CA LEU A 127 -16.23 4.54 6.30
C LEU A 127 -15.23 3.65 5.53
N ILE A 128 -14.83 2.52 6.11
CA ILE A 128 -13.89 1.59 5.46
C ILE A 128 -14.46 1.08 4.13
N ARG A 129 -15.73 0.69 4.10
CA ARG A 129 -16.35 0.13 2.89
C ARG A 129 -16.55 1.16 1.80
N TRP A 130 -16.82 2.41 2.17
CA TRP A 130 -16.91 3.51 1.23
C TRP A 130 -15.55 3.78 0.57
N HIS A 131 -14.49 4.01 1.36
CA HIS A 131 -13.15 4.22 0.79
C HIS A 131 -12.62 3.00 0.05
N LYS A 132 -12.96 1.78 0.47
CA LYS A 132 -12.54 0.56 -0.21
C LYS A 132 -13.15 0.45 -1.61
N ALA A 133 -14.39 0.88 -1.79
CA ALA A 133 -15.04 0.93 -3.10
C ALA A 133 -14.44 2.01 -4.02
N ASN A 134 -14.05 3.14 -3.44
CA ASN A 134 -13.44 4.26 -4.15
C ASN A 134 -11.91 4.16 -4.19
N THR A 135 -11.40 3.17 -4.92
CA THR A 135 -9.96 2.99 -5.15
C THR A 135 -9.35 4.16 -5.93
N PRO A 136 -8.03 4.40 -5.86
CA PRO A 136 -7.39 5.47 -6.62
C PRO A 136 -7.66 5.43 -8.12
N VAL A 137 -7.84 4.25 -8.71
CA VAL A 137 -8.25 4.10 -10.12
C VAL A 137 -9.61 4.76 -10.42
N ASN A 138 -10.51 4.82 -9.44
CA ASN A 138 -11.86 5.38 -9.57
C ASN A 138 -11.94 6.87 -9.21
N TRP A 139 -10.83 7.52 -8.82
CA TRP A 139 -10.81 8.95 -8.51
C TRP A 139 -10.83 9.78 -9.79
N LEU A 140 -12.03 10.14 -10.25
CA LEU A 140 -12.25 10.94 -11.45
C LEU A 140 -11.85 12.41 -11.29
N TRP A 141 -11.82 12.90 -10.05
CA TRP A 141 -11.38 14.26 -9.73
C TRP A 141 -9.87 14.47 -9.96
N MET A 142 -9.08 13.41 -10.13
CA MET A 142 -7.65 13.51 -10.46
C MET A 142 -7.43 13.14 -11.93
N PRO A 143 -7.10 14.12 -12.80
CA PRO A 143 -6.99 13.89 -14.24
C PRO A 143 -5.75 13.04 -14.52
N ARG A 144 -5.97 11.87 -15.11
CA ARG A 144 -4.93 10.90 -15.50
C ARG A 144 -5.18 10.35 -16.89
N GLY A 145 -4.12 9.79 -17.47
CA GLY A 145 -4.17 9.15 -18.78
C GLY A 145 -3.59 10.00 -19.91
N PRO A 146 -3.52 9.44 -21.13
CA PRO A 146 -2.81 10.03 -22.25
C PRO A 146 -3.45 11.31 -22.81
N THR A 147 -4.73 11.56 -22.50
CA THR A 147 -5.47 12.75 -22.94
C THR A 147 -5.18 14.00 -22.10
N VAL A 148 -4.54 13.84 -20.94
CA VAL A 148 -4.29 14.96 -20.02
C VAL A 148 -3.08 15.76 -20.48
N LEU A 149 -3.27 17.07 -20.60
CA LEU A 149 -2.16 18.00 -20.82
C LEU A 149 -1.42 18.22 -19.50
N THR A 150 -0.12 17.95 -19.48
CA THR A 150 0.74 18.05 -18.28
C THR A 150 1.76 19.19 -18.41
N PRO A 151 1.35 20.48 -18.28
CA PRO A 151 2.19 21.63 -18.61
C PRO A 151 3.42 21.79 -17.71
N LEU A 152 3.37 21.30 -16.46
CA LEU A 152 4.47 21.41 -15.50
C LEU A 152 5.52 20.29 -15.64
N HIS A 153 5.25 19.27 -16.44
CA HIS A 153 6.12 18.09 -16.55
C HIS A 153 6.72 17.94 -17.94
N ARG A 154 7.89 17.31 -18.00
CA ARG A 154 8.50 16.88 -19.25
C ARG A 154 7.75 15.66 -19.81
N THR A 155 7.55 15.64 -21.12
CA THR A 155 6.67 14.70 -21.84
C THR A 155 7.36 13.38 -22.20
N ASN A 156 8.65 13.39 -22.53
CA ASN A 156 9.34 12.19 -22.99
C ASN A 156 10.81 12.17 -22.53
N PRO A 157 11.49 11.01 -22.60
CA PRO A 157 12.87 10.86 -22.15
C PRO A 157 13.82 11.89 -22.78
N ALA A 158 13.55 12.30 -24.03
CA ALA A 158 14.44 13.18 -24.78
C ALA A 158 14.49 14.62 -24.26
N GLN A 159 13.55 15.03 -23.40
CA GLN A 159 13.55 16.35 -22.78
C GLN A 159 14.37 16.39 -21.48
N TYR A 160 14.80 15.25 -20.94
CA TYR A 160 15.57 15.16 -19.69
C TYR A 160 17.05 15.48 -19.90
N PRO A 161 17.76 15.98 -18.86
CA PRO A 161 19.10 16.57 -19.04
C PRO A 161 20.13 15.56 -19.54
N GLU A 162 19.99 14.27 -19.24
CA GLU A 162 20.87 13.22 -19.77
C GLU A 162 20.91 13.18 -21.31
N ASN A 163 19.87 13.67 -22.02
CA ASN A 163 19.84 13.72 -23.48
C ASN A 163 20.37 15.02 -24.10
N TRP A 164 21.09 15.83 -23.31
CA TRP A 164 21.62 17.13 -23.73
C TRP A 164 22.43 17.09 -25.05
N LYS A 165 23.22 16.03 -25.28
CA LYS A 165 24.03 15.89 -26.51
C LYS A 165 23.17 15.84 -27.77
N GLN A 166 22.02 15.15 -27.73
CA GLN A 166 21.11 15.10 -28.87
C GLN A 166 20.42 16.44 -29.09
N MET A 167 20.10 17.17 -28.03
CA MET A 167 19.50 18.52 -28.12
C MET A 167 20.44 19.48 -28.86
N VAL A 168 21.75 19.45 -28.56
CA VAL A 168 22.75 20.26 -29.26
C VAL A 168 22.81 19.92 -30.75
N ARG A 169 22.83 18.63 -31.10
CA ARG A 169 22.87 18.19 -32.50
C ARG A 169 21.64 18.65 -33.29
N ARG A 170 20.44 18.50 -32.70
CA ARG A 170 19.18 18.94 -33.33
C ARG A 170 19.11 20.45 -33.54
N LYS A 171 19.59 21.24 -32.57
CA LYS A 171 19.66 22.70 -32.71
C LYS A 171 20.55 23.10 -33.88
N ALA A 172 21.75 22.53 -33.96
CA ALA A 172 22.68 22.79 -35.06
C ALA A 172 22.15 22.35 -36.44
N THR A 173 21.33 21.29 -36.51
CA THR A 173 20.70 20.87 -37.77
C THR A 173 19.54 21.77 -38.16
N ALA A 174 18.72 22.21 -37.20
CA ALA A 174 17.60 23.13 -37.46
C ALA A 174 18.10 24.50 -37.96
N GLU A 175 19.18 25.02 -37.39
CA GLU A 175 19.78 26.30 -37.82
C GLU A 175 20.34 26.24 -39.26
N ARG A 176 20.84 25.07 -39.70
CA ARG A 176 21.32 24.88 -41.07
C ARG A 176 20.21 24.75 -42.13
N GLN A 177 18.99 24.41 -41.74
CA GLN A 177 17.85 24.29 -42.67
C GLN A 177 17.13 25.63 -42.91
N GLN A 178 17.48 26.67 -42.15
CA GLN A 178 16.93 28.02 -42.27
C GLN A 178 17.85 28.97 -43.06
N GLN A 179 18.98 28.47 -43.56
CA GLN A 179 19.91 29.16 -44.46
C GLN A 179 19.80 28.55 -45.86
#